data_AF-A0AB35Y6R4-F1
#
_entry.id   AF-A0AB35Y6R4-F1
#
_cell.length_a   1.000
_cell.length_b   1.000
_cell.length_c   1.000
_cell.angle_alpha   90.00
_cell.angle_beta   90.00
_cell.angle_gamma   90.00
#
_symmetry.space_group_name_H-M   'P 1'
#
loop_
_entity.id
_entity.type
_entity.pdbx_description
1 polymer ?
#
loop_
_entity_poly.entity_id
_entity_poly.type
_entity_poly.pdbx_seq_one_letter_code
_entity_poly.pdbx_strand_id
1 'polypeptide(L)'
;MGGGHVSRPDFGMPQPDPACPLTEFYLLLQHALDAAGSFALPALYARVQAPARWIDPDEAREYLTLSPTEREGDTRLLAPGNLQLLYSTLHVAPDGAPAALLLTGECTRTTVAVQLLPPFVWEDPLPPVPDAPAALALQLTMQDVELIDADPAALGRKLVHTAQHKRWLHHPKADTFLAGRVALLQRVYRR
;
A
#
# COMPACT_ATOMS: atom_id res chain seq x y z
N MET A 1 9.19 30.72 -3.52
CA MET A 1 8.44 31.41 -2.45
C MET A 1 7.26 30.52 -2.09
N GLY A 2 7.11 30.16 -0.82
CA GLY A 2 5.92 29.50 -0.28
C GLY A 2 5.86 27.99 -0.42
N GLY A 3 6.82 27.25 0.14
CA GLY A 3 6.59 25.85 0.49
C GLY A 3 5.45 25.80 1.49
N GLY A 4 4.36 25.12 1.13
CA GLY A 4 3.18 24.98 1.97
C GLY A 4 3.53 24.14 3.20
N HIS A 5 4.10 24.78 4.22
CA HIS A 5 4.08 24.24 5.55
C HIS A 5 2.61 24.11 5.94
N VAL A 6 2.11 22.88 6.03
CA VAL A 6 0.90 22.60 6.80
C VAL A 6 1.28 22.72 8.27
N SER A 7 1.61 23.94 8.69
CA SER A 7 1.59 24.31 10.10
C SER A 7 0.11 24.49 10.41
N ARG A 8 -0.55 23.49 11.01
CA ARG A 8 -1.87 23.73 11.60
C ARG A 8 -1.81 23.77 13.12
N PRO A 9 -2.19 24.91 13.74
CA PRO A 9 -2.24 25.10 15.19
C PRO A 9 -3.35 24.34 15.94
N ASP A 10 -4.14 23.50 15.25
CA ASP A 10 -5.41 22.99 15.76
C ASP A 10 -5.34 21.58 16.34
N PHE A 11 -4.16 20.96 16.42
CA PHE A 11 -4.02 19.58 16.89
C PHE A 11 -4.26 19.41 18.40
N GLY A 12 -4.48 20.49 19.16
CA GLY A 12 -4.66 20.45 20.62
C GLY A 12 -3.43 19.93 21.40
N MET A 13 -2.42 19.43 20.70
CA MET A 13 -1.15 18.92 21.18
C MET A 13 -0.03 19.50 20.29
N PRO A 14 1.15 19.80 20.85
CA PRO A 14 2.28 20.29 20.06
C PRO A 14 2.75 19.20 19.09
N GLN A 15 2.88 19.56 17.81
CA GLN A 15 3.45 18.71 16.76
C GLN A 15 4.79 18.11 17.24
N PRO A 16 4.97 16.77 17.23
CA PRO A 16 6.15 16.13 17.81
C PRO A 16 7.47 16.54 17.14
N ASP A 17 7.43 16.77 15.82
CA ASP A 17 8.56 17.25 15.03
C ASP A 17 8.07 18.21 13.93
N PRO A 18 8.46 19.50 13.94
CA PRO A 18 8.19 20.48 12.89
C PRO A 18 8.61 20.03 11.48
N ALA A 19 9.62 19.16 11.36
CA ALA A 19 10.09 18.63 10.09
C ALA A 19 9.18 17.51 9.54
N CYS A 20 8.39 16.87 10.39
CA CYS A 20 7.50 15.75 10.03
C CYS A 20 6.03 16.06 10.38
N PRO A 21 5.34 16.93 9.62
CA PRO A 21 4.03 17.49 9.98
C PRO A 21 2.84 16.55 10.06
N LEU A 22 3.05 15.24 9.95
CA LEU A 22 1.99 14.25 10.04
C LEU A 22 2.30 13.06 10.96
N THR A 23 3.41 13.06 11.69
CA THR A 23 3.77 11.90 12.54
C THR A 23 2.65 11.50 13.51
N GLU A 24 1.97 12.47 14.10
CA GLU A 24 0.83 12.21 14.98
C GLU A 24 -0.37 11.60 14.26
N PHE A 25 -0.71 12.12 13.07
CA PHE A 25 -1.74 11.55 12.21
C PHE A 25 -1.47 10.07 11.89
N TYR A 26 -0.23 9.71 11.54
CA TYR A 26 0.12 8.32 11.22
C TYR A 26 0.15 7.40 12.44
N LEU A 27 0.51 7.92 13.62
CA LEU A 27 0.37 7.19 14.88
C LEU A 27 -1.10 6.93 15.19
N LEU A 28 -1.97 7.95 15.09
CA LEU A 28 -3.40 7.78 15.29
C LEU A 28 -4.02 6.81 14.28
N LEU A 29 -3.58 6.87 13.02
CA LEU A 29 -3.97 5.91 11.97
C LEU A 29 -3.64 4.48 12.39
N GLN A 30 -2.42 4.25 12.91
CA GLN A 30 -2.01 2.95 13.42
C GLN A 30 -2.91 2.49 14.59
N HIS A 31 -3.15 3.36 15.57
CA HIS A 31 -4.00 3.03 16.73
C HIS A 31 -5.44 2.73 16.33
N ALA A 32 -6.01 3.51 15.40
CA ALA A 32 -7.34 3.27 14.85
C ALA A 32 -7.42 1.92 14.15
N LEU A 33 -6.35 1.53 13.44
CA LEU A 33 -6.26 0.24 12.78
C LEU A 33 -6.15 -0.91 13.79
N ASP A 34 -5.30 -0.77 14.81
CA ASP A 34 -5.13 -1.77 15.87
C ASP A 34 -6.43 -1.97 16.66
N ALA A 35 -7.13 -0.89 16.99
CA ALA A 35 -8.44 -0.95 17.65
C ALA A 35 -9.50 -1.66 16.79
N ALA A 36 -9.40 -1.53 15.47
CA ALA A 36 -10.33 -2.17 14.55
C ALA A 36 -9.97 -3.65 14.25
N GLY A 37 -8.73 -4.05 14.52
CA GLY A 37 -8.26 -5.44 14.46
C GLY A 37 -8.25 -6.08 13.06
N SER A 38 -8.55 -5.32 12.00
CA SER A 38 -8.57 -5.86 10.64
C SER A 38 -8.29 -4.81 9.58
N PHE A 39 -7.90 -5.27 8.38
CA PHE A 39 -7.59 -4.41 7.25
C PHE A 39 -8.16 -5.00 5.95
N ALA A 40 -9.02 -4.25 5.26
CA ALA A 40 -9.53 -4.68 3.95
C ALA A 40 -8.40 -4.72 2.92
N LEU A 41 -8.28 -5.83 2.21
CA LEU A 41 -7.36 -6.04 1.11
C LEU A 41 -8.09 -5.92 -0.23
N PRO A 42 -7.54 -5.17 -1.21
CA PRO A 42 -8.13 -5.07 -2.53
C PRO A 42 -8.00 -6.41 -3.27
N ALA A 43 -8.88 -6.62 -4.25
CA ALA A 43 -8.67 -7.66 -5.23
C ALA A 43 -7.32 -7.47 -5.96
N LEU A 44 -6.81 -8.53 -6.56
CA LEU A 44 -5.60 -8.47 -7.38
C LEU A 44 -5.91 -9.01 -8.76
N TYR A 45 -5.87 -8.11 -9.74
CA TYR A 45 -5.90 -8.42 -11.15
C TYR A 45 -4.52 -8.17 -11.73
N ALA A 46 -4.09 -9.03 -12.64
CA ALA A 46 -2.79 -8.93 -13.29
C ALA A 46 -2.90 -9.14 -14.79
N ARG A 47 -2.06 -8.41 -15.54
CA ARG A 47 -1.92 -8.56 -16.98
C ARG A 47 -0.48 -8.39 -17.38
N VAL A 48 -0.02 -9.25 -18.30
CA VAL A 48 1.30 -9.16 -18.90
C VAL A 48 1.15 -8.70 -20.35
N GLN A 49 1.63 -7.50 -20.65
CA GLN A 49 1.67 -6.94 -22.00
C GLN A 49 3.02 -7.24 -22.64
N ALA A 50 3.21 -8.50 -23.06
CA ALA A 50 4.48 -8.94 -23.57
C ALA A 50 4.82 -8.31 -24.93
N PRO A 51 6.09 -7.92 -25.16
CA PRO A 51 6.53 -7.44 -26.46
C PRO A 51 6.66 -8.60 -27.46
N ALA A 52 6.72 -8.28 -28.75
CA ALA A 52 6.86 -9.26 -29.82
C ALA A 52 8.31 -9.78 -29.98
N ARG A 53 9.00 -10.07 -28.87
CA ARG A 53 10.39 -10.57 -28.83
C ARG A 53 10.62 -11.47 -27.62
N TRP A 54 11.75 -12.16 -27.61
CA TRP A 54 12.24 -12.82 -26.40
C TRP A 54 12.50 -11.76 -25.31
N ILE A 55 12.07 -12.06 -24.08
CA ILE A 55 12.29 -11.23 -22.90
C ILE A 55 12.98 -12.02 -21.80
N ASP A 56 13.88 -11.35 -21.11
CA ASP A 56 14.51 -11.88 -19.91
C ASP A 56 13.50 -11.91 -18.75
N PRO A 57 13.53 -12.92 -17.86
CA PRO A 57 12.67 -12.94 -16.68
C PRO A 57 12.75 -11.69 -15.80
N ASP A 58 13.92 -11.03 -15.71
CA ASP A 58 14.10 -9.83 -14.90
C ASP A 58 13.42 -8.61 -15.55
N GLU A 59 13.46 -8.51 -16.89
CA GLU A 59 12.76 -7.46 -17.67
C GLU A 59 11.24 -7.66 -17.62
N ALA A 60 10.76 -8.89 -17.43
CA ALA A 60 9.35 -9.23 -17.54
C ALA A 60 8.44 -8.45 -16.57
N ARG A 61 8.98 -7.99 -15.44
CA ARG A 61 8.24 -7.20 -14.44
C ARG A 61 7.82 -5.84 -14.97
N GLU A 62 8.56 -5.25 -15.93
CA GLU A 62 8.21 -3.98 -16.58
C GLU A 62 6.95 -4.11 -17.44
N TYR A 63 6.60 -5.33 -17.87
CA TYR A 63 5.42 -5.62 -18.67
C TYR A 63 4.22 -6.08 -17.83
N LEU A 64 4.38 -6.18 -16.51
CA LEU A 64 3.32 -6.59 -15.58
C LEU A 64 2.56 -5.37 -15.08
N THR A 65 1.26 -5.32 -15.39
CA THR A 65 0.33 -4.36 -14.78
C THR A 65 -0.49 -5.04 -13.69
N LEU A 66 -0.56 -4.42 -12.50
CA LEU A 66 -1.44 -4.82 -11.41
C LEU A 66 -2.60 -3.84 -11.26
N SER A 67 -3.80 -4.34 -10.96
CA SER A 67 -5.00 -3.52 -10.78
C SER A 67 -5.88 -4.04 -9.63
N PRO A 68 -6.51 -3.17 -8.83
CA PRO A 68 -7.52 -3.56 -7.86
C PRO A 68 -8.90 -3.84 -8.50
N THR A 69 -9.10 -3.42 -9.75
CA THR A 69 -10.36 -3.60 -10.50
C THR A 69 -10.12 -4.37 -11.79
N GLU A 70 -11.13 -5.12 -12.22
CA GLU A 70 -11.08 -5.88 -13.46
C GLU A 70 -11.04 -4.96 -14.68
N ARG A 71 -10.18 -5.28 -15.63
CA ARG A 71 -10.12 -4.66 -16.95
C ARG A 71 -10.05 -5.75 -18.02
N GLU A 72 -10.37 -5.39 -19.25
CA GLU A 72 -10.28 -6.33 -20.37
C GLU A 72 -8.86 -6.92 -20.50
N GLY A 73 -8.80 -8.26 -20.56
CA GLY A 73 -7.56 -9.02 -20.64
C GLY A 73 -6.82 -9.21 -19.31
N ASP A 74 -7.36 -8.73 -18.19
CA ASP A 74 -6.79 -9.02 -16.86
C ASP A 74 -7.17 -10.43 -16.38
N THR A 75 -6.27 -11.04 -15.60
CA THR A 75 -6.53 -12.29 -14.87
C THR A 75 -6.69 -11.99 -13.39
N ARG A 76 -7.80 -12.43 -12.78
CA ARG A 76 -8.01 -12.31 -11.33
C ARG A 76 -7.16 -13.31 -10.57
N LEU A 77 -6.19 -12.82 -9.79
CA LEU A 77 -5.30 -13.60 -8.94
C LEU A 77 -5.79 -13.71 -7.49
N LEU A 78 -6.46 -12.65 -7.00
CA LEU A 78 -7.09 -12.60 -5.68
C LEU A 78 -8.47 -11.96 -5.76
N ALA A 79 -9.43 -12.54 -5.02
CA ALA A 79 -10.65 -11.85 -4.63
C ALA A 79 -10.33 -10.80 -3.54
N PRO A 80 -11.17 -9.76 -3.36
CA PRO A 80 -11.04 -8.89 -2.19
C PRO A 80 -11.23 -9.71 -0.92
N GLY A 81 -10.63 -9.28 0.18
CA GLY A 81 -10.70 -9.98 1.45
C GLY A 81 -10.28 -9.10 2.62
N ASN A 82 -10.20 -9.67 3.82
CA ASN A 82 -9.78 -8.94 5.02
C ASN A 82 -8.62 -9.67 5.69
N LEU A 83 -7.60 -8.90 6.08
CA LEU A 83 -6.51 -9.36 6.94
C LEU A 83 -6.91 -9.13 8.40
N GLN A 84 -7.05 -10.18 9.19
CA GLN A 84 -7.19 -10.07 10.65
C GLN A 84 -5.81 -9.79 11.26
N LEU A 85 -5.68 -8.72 12.04
CA LEU A 85 -4.40 -8.20 12.50
C LEU A 85 -4.03 -8.80 13.86
N LEU A 86 -2.83 -9.37 13.94
CA LEU A 86 -2.21 -9.75 15.21
C LEU A 86 -1.52 -8.54 15.85
N TYR A 87 -0.76 -7.80 15.05
CA TYR A 87 -0.18 -6.51 15.41
C TYR A 87 0.16 -5.72 14.15
N SER A 88 0.25 -4.41 14.29
CA SER A 88 0.77 -3.49 13.28
C SER A 88 2.05 -2.80 13.77
N THR A 89 2.88 -2.33 12.85
CA THR A 89 4.06 -1.53 13.18
C THR A 89 4.21 -0.39 12.19
N LEU A 90 4.22 0.85 12.69
CA LEU A 90 4.55 2.01 11.87
C LEU A 90 6.07 2.07 11.65
N HIS A 91 6.46 2.03 10.38
CA HIS A 91 7.82 2.25 9.94
C HIS A 91 8.03 3.73 9.61
N VAL A 92 9.07 4.29 10.22
CA VAL A 92 9.53 5.65 10.00
C VAL A 92 10.95 5.62 9.42
N ALA A 93 11.26 6.55 8.54
CA ALA A 93 12.61 6.78 8.04
C ALA A 93 13.50 7.40 9.15
N PRO A 94 14.84 7.42 8.97
CA PRO A 94 15.77 7.93 9.98
C PRO A 94 15.57 9.40 10.36
N ASP A 95 14.98 10.19 9.45
CA ASP A 95 14.59 11.59 9.63
C ASP A 95 13.23 11.75 10.33
N GLY A 96 12.56 10.66 10.69
CA GLY A 96 11.24 10.66 11.33
C GLY A 96 10.07 10.58 10.35
N ALA A 97 10.31 10.57 9.03
CA ALA A 97 9.24 10.55 8.04
C ALA A 97 8.52 9.18 8.03
N PRO A 98 7.21 9.12 8.31
CA PRO A 98 6.45 7.87 8.29
C PRO A 98 6.31 7.34 6.86
N ALA A 99 6.63 6.06 6.70
CA ALA A 99 6.83 5.42 5.41
C ALA A 99 5.75 4.37 5.10
N ALA A 100 5.47 3.51 6.07
CA ALA A 100 4.64 2.35 5.86
C ALA A 100 4.09 1.77 7.17
N LEU A 101 3.00 1.00 7.08
CA LEU A 101 2.59 0.08 8.14
C LEU A 101 2.99 -1.34 7.74
N LEU A 102 3.67 -2.05 8.63
CA LEU A 102 3.85 -3.49 8.50
C LEU A 102 2.72 -4.19 9.26
N LEU A 103 1.85 -4.88 8.52
CA LEU A 103 0.68 -5.58 9.06
C LEU A 103 0.96 -7.07 9.16
N THR A 104 0.78 -7.66 10.33
CA THR A 104 0.97 -9.11 10.54
C THR A 104 -0.37 -9.78 10.82
N GLY A 105 -0.70 -10.81 10.03
CA GLY A 105 -1.95 -11.56 10.18
C GLY A 105 -1.93 -12.64 11.27
N GLU A 106 -3.03 -12.82 12.01
CA GLU A 106 -3.14 -13.77 13.13
C GLU A 106 -2.93 -15.24 12.73
N CYS A 107 -3.61 -15.72 11.69
CA CYS A 107 -3.67 -17.17 11.39
C CYS A 107 -2.54 -17.66 10.48
N THR A 108 -2.13 -16.83 9.51
CA THR A 108 -1.22 -17.23 8.44
C THR A 108 0.19 -16.65 8.63
N ARG A 109 0.39 -15.79 9.65
CA ARG A 109 1.58 -14.94 9.80
C ARG A 109 1.96 -14.20 8.51
N THR A 110 0.97 -13.96 7.64
CA THR A 110 1.21 -13.20 6.42
C THR A 110 1.54 -11.78 6.81
N THR A 111 2.70 -11.31 6.37
CA THR A 111 3.11 -9.93 6.53
C THR A 111 2.81 -9.18 5.24
N VAL A 112 2.17 -8.03 5.38
CA VAL A 112 1.85 -7.12 4.27
C VAL A 112 2.39 -5.75 4.63
N ALA A 113 3.28 -5.22 3.81
CA ALA A 113 3.71 -3.83 3.93
C ALA A 113 2.70 -2.91 3.24
N VAL A 114 2.26 -1.87 3.93
CA VAL A 114 1.33 -0.87 3.42
C VAL A 114 2.09 0.44 3.28
N GLN A 115 2.47 0.80 2.06
CA GLN A 115 3.04 2.11 1.77
C GLN A 115 1.95 3.17 1.98
N LEU A 116 2.22 4.14 2.85
CA LEU A 116 1.30 5.21 3.17
C LEU A 116 1.57 6.38 2.23
N LEU A 117 0.67 6.60 1.25
CA LEU A 117 0.81 7.74 0.35
C LEU A 117 0.14 8.97 0.99
N PRO A 118 0.85 10.10 1.07
CA PRO A 118 0.37 11.28 1.76
C PRO A 118 -0.85 11.90 1.03
N PRO A 119 -1.71 12.63 1.76
CA PRO A 119 -2.94 13.22 1.23
C PRO A 119 -2.72 14.49 0.39
N PHE A 120 -1.47 14.90 0.18
CA PHE A 120 -1.06 16.09 -0.56
C PHE A 120 0.14 15.78 -1.46
N VAL A 121 0.54 16.76 -2.28
CA VAL A 121 1.72 16.66 -3.15
C VAL A 121 2.98 16.58 -2.29
N TRP A 122 3.65 15.44 -2.33
CA TRP A 122 4.88 15.18 -1.60
C TRP A 122 6.07 15.37 -2.54
N GLU A 123 6.97 16.31 -2.21
CA GLU A 123 8.07 16.71 -3.10
C GLU A 123 9.29 15.78 -2.99
N ASP A 124 9.52 15.21 -1.81
CA ASP A 124 10.61 14.28 -1.58
C ASP A 124 10.31 12.88 -2.17
N PRO A 125 11.32 12.06 -2.48
CA PRO A 125 11.06 10.66 -2.78
C PRO A 125 10.39 10.00 -1.57
N LEU A 126 9.31 9.27 -1.80
CA LEU A 126 8.68 8.48 -0.75
C LEU A 126 9.70 7.49 -0.16
N PRO A 127 9.72 7.31 1.16
CA PRO A 127 10.62 6.33 1.76
C PRO A 127 10.37 4.92 1.20
N PRO A 128 11.41 4.07 1.17
CA PRO A 128 11.27 2.70 0.69
C PRO A 128 10.32 1.90 1.57
N VAL A 129 9.54 1.05 0.94
CA VAL A 129 8.62 0.13 1.64
C VAL A 129 9.44 -0.94 2.36
N PRO A 130 9.09 -1.33 3.60
CA PRO A 130 9.73 -2.44 4.29
C PRO A 130 9.70 -3.72 3.45
N ASP A 131 10.75 -4.51 3.56
CA ASP A 131 10.80 -5.81 2.90
C ASP A 131 9.73 -6.74 3.49
N ALA A 132 8.81 -7.18 2.63
CA ALA A 132 7.70 -8.04 2.97
C ALA A 132 7.28 -8.88 1.75
N PRO A 133 6.72 -10.09 1.95
CA PRO A 133 6.28 -10.93 0.85
C PRO A 133 5.27 -10.27 -0.08
N ALA A 134 4.41 -9.39 0.47
CA ALA A 134 3.47 -8.59 -0.31
C ALA A 134 3.50 -7.14 0.17
N ALA A 135 3.29 -6.21 -0.76
CA ALA A 135 3.07 -4.82 -0.41
C ALA A 135 1.94 -4.19 -1.22
N LEU A 136 1.25 -3.24 -0.60
CA LEU A 136 0.23 -2.41 -1.23
C LEU A 136 0.45 -0.95 -0.87
N ALA A 137 0.01 -0.05 -1.73
CA ALA A 137 -0.08 1.37 -1.42
C ALA A 137 -1.49 1.72 -0.97
N LEU A 138 -1.59 2.56 0.06
CA LEU A 138 -2.82 3.19 0.54
C LEU A 138 -2.73 4.68 0.28
N GLN A 139 -3.58 5.21 -0.61
CA GLN A 139 -3.72 6.65 -0.82
C GLN A 139 -4.61 7.26 0.26
N LEU A 140 -4.01 8.03 1.16
CA LEU A 140 -4.73 8.82 2.15
C LEU A 140 -5.26 10.09 1.49
N THR A 141 -6.34 10.65 2.02
CA THR A 141 -6.94 11.89 1.51
C THR A 141 -7.08 12.93 2.61
N MET A 142 -7.35 14.18 2.25
CA MET A 142 -7.65 15.21 3.25
C MET A 142 -8.86 14.85 4.11
N GLN A 143 -9.82 14.08 3.58
CA GLN A 143 -10.94 13.56 4.37
C GLN A 143 -10.49 12.54 5.43
N ASP A 144 -9.42 11.77 5.17
CA ASP A 144 -8.88 10.85 6.17
C ASP A 144 -8.25 11.60 7.34
N VAL A 145 -7.61 12.73 7.05
CA VAL A 145 -7.05 13.64 8.07
C VAL A 145 -8.19 14.24 8.91
N GLU A 146 -9.21 14.80 8.27
CA GLU A 146 -10.37 15.35 8.99
C GLU A 146 -11.12 14.28 9.80
N LEU A 147 -11.24 13.07 9.26
CA LEU A 147 -11.97 11.98 9.90
C LEU A 147 -11.25 11.47 11.15
N ILE A 148 -9.92 11.37 11.13
CA ILE A 148 -9.20 10.92 12.33
C ILE A 148 -9.31 11.93 13.46
N ASP A 149 -9.33 13.23 13.16
CA ASP A 149 -9.47 14.26 14.19
C ASP A 149 -10.86 14.22 14.84
N ALA A 150 -11.90 13.91 14.05
CA ALA A 150 -13.28 13.89 14.53
C ALA A 150 -13.69 12.55 15.19
N ASP A 151 -13.32 11.43 14.59
CA ASP A 151 -13.62 10.07 15.06
C ASP A 151 -12.56 9.07 14.53
N PRO A 152 -11.47 8.83 15.27
CA PRO A 152 -10.45 7.85 14.89
C PRO A 152 -11.04 6.46 14.63
N ALA A 153 -12.07 6.06 15.37
CA ALA A 153 -12.71 4.76 15.18
C ALA A 153 -13.48 4.70 13.85
N ALA A 154 -14.00 5.82 13.34
CA ALA A 154 -14.57 5.88 11.99
C ALA A 154 -13.52 5.64 10.91
N LEU A 155 -12.31 6.21 11.06
CA LEU A 155 -11.22 5.91 10.14
C LEU A 155 -10.83 4.43 10.21
N GLY A 156 -10.73 3.86 11.42
CA GLY A 156 -10.52 2.42 11.61
C GLY A 156 -11.57 1.58 10.86
N ARG A 157 -12.87 1.88 11.05
CA ARG A 157 -13.98 1.22 10.34
C ARG A 157 -13.85 1.35 8.82
N LYS A 158 -13.46 2.53 8.31
CA LYS A 158 -13.19 2.73 6.88
C LYS A 158 -12.12 1.73 6.42
N LEU A 159 -10.98 1.67 7.09
CA LEU A 159 -9.87 0.78 6.71
C LEU A 159 -10.25 -0.71 6.76
N VAL A 160 -11.14 -1.10 7.68
CA VAL A 160 -11.68 -2.47 7.82
C VAL A 160 -12.64 -2.84 6.69
N HIS A 161 -13.49 -1.92 6.25
CA HIS A 161 -14.62 -2.24 5.39
C HIS A 161 -14.41 -1.85 3.92
N THR A 162 -13.42 -1.01 3.61
CA THR A 162 -13.18 -0.56 2.24
C THR A 162 -11.79 -0.87 1.71
N ALA A 163 -11.76 -1.37 0.47
CA ALA A 163 -10.55 -1.51 -0.33
C ALA A 163 -10.26 -0.28 -1.21
N GLN A 164 -11.06 0.79 -1.08
CA GLN A 164 -10.83 2.04 -1.81
C GLN A 164 -9.45 2.60 -1.49
N HIS A 165 -8.83 3.18 -2.52
CA HIS A 165 -7.49 3.77 -2.45
C HIS A 165 -6.36 2.79 -2.11
N LYS A 166 -6.64 1.48 -2.09
CA LYS A 166 -5.64 0.43 -1.90
C LYS A 166 -5.28 -0.21 -3.23
N ARG A 167 -3.99 -0.34 -3.52
CA ARG A 167 -3.48 -1.03 -4.73
C ARG A 167 -2.27 -1.88 -4.39
N TRP A 168 -2.20 -3.09 -4.90
CA TRP A 168 -1.02 -3.94 -4.74
C TRP A 168 0.17 -3.36 -5.52
N LEU A 169 1.32 -3.28 -4.87
CA LEU A 169 2.61 -2.96 -5.47
C LEU A 169 3.32 -4.24 -5.92
N HIS A 170 3.25 -5.28 -5.08
CA HIS A 170 3.70 -6.64 -5.40
C HIS A 170 2.97 -7.67 -4.54
N HIS A 171 2.93 -8.91 -5.04
CA HIS A 171 2.30 -10.02 -4.32
C HIS A 171 2.85 -11.37 -4.85
N PRO A 172 3.07 -12.41 -4.02
CA PRO A 172 3.67 -13.67 -4.47
C PRO A 172 2.87 -14.38 -5.58
N LYS A 173 1.54 -14.22 -5.58
CA LYS A 173 0.68 -14.70 -6.68
C LYS A 173 0.92 -13.98 -8.00
N ALA A 174 1.24 -12.69 -7.97
CA ALA A 174 1.60 -11.95 -9.19
C ALA A 174 2.96 -12.41 -9.71
N ASP A 175 3.93 -12.67 -8.83
CA ASP A 175 5.24 -13.21 -9.22
C ASP A 175 5.09 -14.61 -9.86
N THR A 176 4.27 -15.48 -9.26
CA THR A 176 3.96 -16.82 -9.80
C THR A 176 3.27 -16.73 -11.17
N PHE A 177 2.30 -15.81 -11.30
CA PHE A 177 1.60 -15.57 -12.56
C PHE A 177 2.57 -15.08 -13.65
N LEU A 178 3.42 -14.12 -13.33
CA LEU A 178 4.41 -13.58 -14.26
C LEU A 178 5.38 -14.66 -14.73
N ALA A 179 5.94 -15.45 -13.81
CA ALA A 179 6.83 -16.55 -14.14
C ALA A 179 6.19 -17.55 -15.11
N GLY A 180 4.91 -17.89 -14.88
CA GLY A 180 4.14 -18.74 -15.78
C GLY A 180 3.98 -18.14 -17.19
N ARG A 181 3.67 -16.84 -17.29
CA ARG A 181 3.54 -16.13 -18.57
C ARG A 181 4.87 -16.03 -19.32
N VAL A 182 5.96 -15.72 -18.64
CA VAL A 182 7.31 -15.67 -19.22
C VAL A 182 7.71 -17.03 -19.77
N ALA A 183 7.50 -18.11 -19.00
CA ALA A 183 7.82 -19.46 -19.46
C ALA A 183 7.06 -19.84 -20.73
N LEU A 184 5.79 -19.41 -20.87
CA LEU A 184 5.01 -19.62 -22.09
C LEU A 184 5.58 -18.83 -23.28
N LEU A 185 5.89 -17.54 -23.09
CA LEU A 185 6.46 -16.68 -24.14
C LEU A 185 7.82 -17.20 -24.63
N GLN A 186 8.69 -17.60 -23.71
CA GLN A 186 10.00 -18.14 -24.07
C GLN A 186 9.91 -19.42 -24.90
N ARG A 187 8.88 -20.26 -24.70
CA ARG A 187 8.64 -21.44 -25.56
C ARG A 187 8.24 -21.05 -26.99
N VAL A 188 7.55 -19.92 -27.16
CA VAL A 188 7.12 -19.42 -28.48
C VAL A 188 8.31 -18.85 -29.26
N TYR A 189 9.19 -18.09 -28.60
CA TYR A 189 10.33 -17.41 -29.24
C TYR A 189 11.64 -18.22 -29.30
N ARG A 190 11.69 -19.43 -28.73
CA ARG A 190 12.84 -20.36 -28.89
C ARG A 190 12.80 -21.16 -30.21
N ARG A 191 11.92 -20.82 -31.15
CA ARG A 191 11.90 -21.35 -32.51
C ARG A 191 12.61 -20.39 -33.46
#